data_AF-A0A9D7II30-F1
#
_entry.id   AF-A0A9D7II30-F1
#
_cell.length_a   1.000
_cell.length_b   1.000
_cell.length_c   1.000
_cell.angle_alpha   90.00
_cell.angle_beta   90.00
_cell.angle_gamma   90.00
#
_symmetry.space_group_name_H-M   'P 1'
#
loop_
_entity.id
_entity.type
_entity.pdbx_description
1 polymer ?
#
loop_
_entity_poly.entity_id
_entity_poly.type
_entity_poly.pdbx_seq_one_letter_code
_entity_poly.pdbx_strand_id
1 'polypeptide(L)'
;MSDGSGVETHKPDYKKTLGLLSKEQAEAIFPQKANLPQREPEILRFWDQEEIYRQLRKLRHGAPVFVLHDGPPYANGRIHLGTALNKILKDITLRSRALDGWDVPFTPGWDCHGLPIEQQVMQELRKEKSEISGALELRKRCREYALEYIDIMTEDFKRLGVLGDWSDPYRTIDPSFEAHELNLFSRLVERGMVYRNLKPVYWCPGYETALAEAEVEYQEKTSPSIYVKFPSIDIDNILNGKCGDSAKPLSVLIWTTTPWTIPANLAIALHPRYRYAIIETAEERLLVAQDLAGRVIQEAGLNPVAVHELHWEHSLKNYTAATPLWTGSPFSSWVSM
;
A
#
# COMPACT_ATOMS: atom_id res chain seq x y z
N MET A 1 40.15 44.77 77.62
CA MET A 1 40.82 43.55 77.14
C MET A 1 39.82 42.69 76.38
N SER A 2 39.87 42.77 75.06
CA SER A 2 39.67 41.67 74.10
C SER A 2 39.74 42.30 72.70
N ASP A 3 40.95 42.31 72.16
CA ASP A 3 41.21 42.61 70.76
C ASP A 3 40.62 41.50 69.89
N GLY A 4 39.76 41.87 68.95
CA GLY A 4 39.25 40.98 67.90
C GLY A 4 39.89 41.34 66.55
N SER A 5 41.18 41.06 66.39
CA SER A 5 41.85 41.13 65.09
C SER A 5 41.44 39.92 64.24
N GLY A 6 40.45 40.13 63.37
CA GLY A 6 40.07 39.16 62.34
C GLY A 6 41.21 39.01 61.32
N VAL A 7 41.93 37.89 61.38
CA VAL A 7 42.94 37.51 60.38
C VAL A 7 42.18 37.05 59.13
N GLU A 8 42.20 37.85 58.07
CA GLU A 8 41.75 37.41 56.75
C GLU A 8 42.70 36.32 56.23
N THR A 9 42.25 35.07 56.27
CA THR A 9 42.95 33.96 55.62
C THR A 9 42.76 34.07 54.11
N HIS A 10 43.73 34.64 53.40
CA HIS A 10 43.76 34.64 51.94
C HIS A 10 43.94 33.19 51.44
N LYS A 11 42.85 32.50 51.11
CA LYS A 11 42.93 31.20 50.44
C LYS A 11 43.52 31.40 49.03
N PRO A 12 44.56 30.65 48.63
CA PRO A 12 45.12 30.78 47.29
C PRO A 12 44.12 30.30 46.22
N ASP A 13 43.98 31.06 45.13
CA ASP A 13 43.22 30.64 43.95
C ASP A 13 44.10 29.80 43.03
N TYR A 14 43.99 28.47 43.16
CA TYR A 14 44.72 27.50 42.34
C TYR A 14 44.18 27.36 40.91
N LYS A 15 43.09 28.05 40.54
CA LYS A 15 42.50 27.94 39.19
C LYS A 15 43.50 28.31 38.09
N LYS A 16 44.39 29.27 38.37
CA LYS A 16 45.43 29.73 37.43
C LYS A 16 46.63 28.79 37.31
N THR A 17 46.79 27.83 38.24
CA THR A 17 47.84 26.81 38.16
C THR A 17 47.40 25.57 37.37
N LEU A 18 46.11 25.49 37.04
CA LEU A 18 45.56 24.45 36.18
C LEU A 18 45.60 24.94 34.72
N GLY A 19 46.13 24.13 33.81
CA GLY A 19 46.20 24.42 32.36
C GLY A 19 44.85 24.29 31.64
N LEU A 20 43.78 24.81 32.22
CA LEU A 20 42.43 24.75 31.66
C LEU A 20 42.22 25.93 30.70
N LEU A 21 41.52 25.68 29.60
CA LEU A 21 41.05 26.74 28.73
C LEU A 21 40.08 27.65 29.49
N SER A 22 40.20 28.96 29.26
CA SER A 22 39.17 29.89 29.70
C SER A 22 37.85 29.59 28.98
N LYS A 23 36.74 30.05 29.55
CA LYS A 23 35.43 29.86 28.93
C LYS A 23 35.37 30.49 27.55
N GLU A 24 35.97 31.67 27.41
CA GLU A 24 36.05 32.43 26.17
C GLU A 24 36.90 31.70 25.11
N GLN A 25 38.01 31.10 25.53
CA GLN A 25 38.86 30.30 24.66
C GLN A 25 38.14 29.02 24.20
N ALA A 26 37.46 28.33 25.11
CA ALA A 26 36.70 27.13 24.78
C ALA A 26 35.52 27.45 23.85
N GLU A 27 34.76 28.52 24.12
CA GLU A 27 33.64 28.96 23.28
C GLU A 27 34.08 29.42 21.87
N ALA A 28 35.27 30.01 21.74
CA ALA A 28 35.83 30.40 20.44
C ALA A 28 36.22 29.19 19.56
N ILE A 29 36.65 28.09 20.17
CA ILE A 29 37.08 26.87 19.45
C ILE A 29 35.89 25.93 19.19
N PHE A 30 35.05 25.72 20.21
CA PHE A 30 33.90 24.82 20.14
C PHE A 30 32.75 25.38 21.00
N PRO A 31 31.77 26.07 20.36
CA PRO A 31 30.62 26.60 21.08
C PRO A 31 29.86 25.50 21.82
N GLN A 32 29.59 25.70 23.11
CA GLN A 32 28.83 24.73 23.92
C GLN A 32 27.38 24.57 23.45
N LYS A 33 26.80 25.61 22.86
CA LYS A 33 25.47 25.55 22.22
C LYS A 33 25.63 25.04 20.79
N ALA A 34 24.96 23.92 20.48
CA ALA A 34 25.05 23.31 19.17
C ALA A 34 24.49 24.19 18.05
N ASN A 35 23.36 24.88 18.25
CA ASN A 35 22.71 25.74 17.25
C ASN A 35 22.60 25.08 15.86
N LEU A 36 22.20 23.80 15.85
CA LEU A 36 22.19 22.95 14.65
C LEU A 36 21.39 23.51 13.48
N PRO A 37 20.21 24.15 13.65
CA PRO A 37 19.46 24.70 12.52
C PRO A 37 20.23 25.72 11.69
N GLN A 38 21.23 26.40 12.27
CA GLN A 38 22.09 27.38 11.60
C GLN A 38 23.43 26.75 11.15
N ARG A 39 24.05 25.92 12.00
CA ARG A 39 25.35 25.30 11.71
C ARG A 39 25.29 24.21 10.64
N GLU A 40 24.23 23.40 10.61
CA GLU A 40 24.10 22.35 9.60
C GLU A 40 24.07 22.92 8.18
N PRO A 41 23.27 23.96 7.84
CA PRO A 41 23.37 24.62 6.53
C PRO A 41 24.77 25.13 6.17
N GLU A 42 25.55 25.62 7.14
CA GLU A 42 26.93 26.05 6.90
C GLU A 42 27.84 24.87 6.51
N ILE A 43 27.72 23.75 7.22
CA ILE A 43 28.45 22.51 6.93
C ILE A 43 28.07 21.97 5.55
N LEU A 44 26.78 21.95 5.24
CA LEU A 44 26.29 21.46 3.94
C LEU A 44 26.77 22.34 2.79
N ARG A 45 26.76 23.68 2.95
CA ARG A 45 27.34 24.60 1.96
C ARG A 45 28.83 24.35 1.75
N PHE A 46 29.58 24.14 2.83
CA PHE A 46 30.98 23.77 2.72
C PHE A 46 31.16 22.44 1.97
N TRP A 47 30.34 21.42 2.26
CA TRP A 47 30.43 20.14 1.54
C TRP A 47 30.13 20.24 0.05
N ASP A 48 29.17 21.08 -0.32
CA ASP A 48 28.80 21.33 -1.71
C ASP A 48 29.92 22.10 -2.45
N GLN A 49 30.44 23.18 -1.85
CA GLN A 49 31.53 23.99 -2.40
C GLN A 49 32.82 23.19 -2.61
N GLU A 50 33.16 22.31 -1.66
CA GLU A 50 34.33 21.44 -1.77
C GLU A 50 34.06 20.18 -2.60
N GLU A 51 32.84 19.99 -3.11
CA GLU A 51 32.45 18.80 -3.87
C GLU A 51 32.79 17.49 -3.14
N ILE A 52 32.52 17.42 -1.82
CA ILE A 52 32.98 16.33 -0.93
C ILE A 52 32.62 14.94 -1.45
N TYR A 53 31.42 14.78 -2.04
CA TYR A 53 31.03 13.52 -2.67
C TYR A 53 32.00 13.12 -3.80
N ARG A 54 32.35 14.05 -4.71
CA ARG A 54 33.29 13.80 -5.81
C ARG A 54 34.70 13.50 -5.28
N GLN A 55 35.14 14.20 -4.22
CA GLN A 55 36.42 13.90 -3.59
C GLN A 55 36.44 12.49 -3.00
N LEU A 56 35.38 12.08 -2.30
CA LEU A 56 35.25 10.73 -1.75
C LEU A 56 35.31 9.65 -2.84
N ARG A 57 34.59 9.86 -3.96
CA ARG A 57 34.66 8.99 -5.14
C ARG A 57 36.07 8.90 -5.71
N LYS A 58 36.78 10.03 -5.85
CA LYS A 58 38.17 10.06 -6.34
C LYS A 58 39.14 9.34 -5.40
N LEU A 59 39.02 9.54 -4.09
CA LEU A 59 39.85 8.89 -3.07
C LEU A 59 39.70 7.37 -3.04
N ARG A 60 38.57 6.84 -3.51
CA ARG A 60 38.27 5.41 -3.56
C ARG A 60 38.34 4.82 -4.97
N HIS A 61 38.81 5.59 -5.95
CA HIS A 61 38.96 5.10 -7.32
C HIS A 61 39.88 3.86 -7.37
N GLY A 62 39.38 2.75 -7.92
CA GLY A 62 40.10 1.47 -8.00
C GLY A 62 39.93 0.55 -6.79
N ALA A 63 39.24 0.98 -5.73
CA ALA A 63 38.85 0.11 -4.62
C ALA A 63 37.68 -0.82 -5.00
N PRO A 64 37.41 -1.89 -4.23
CA PRO A 64 36.20 -2.69 -4.38
C PRO A 64 34.94 -1.83 -4.30
N VAL A 65 33.99 -2.06 -5.22
CA VAL A 65 32.77 -1.27 -5.32
C VAL A 65 31.67 -1.89 -4.46
N PHE A 66 31.00 -1.06 -3.65
CA PHE A 66 29.77 -1.42 -2.95
C PHE A 66 28.61 -0.61 -3.50
N VAL A 67 27.66 -1.28 -4.15
CA VAL A 67 26.49 -0.64 -4.78
C VAL A 67 25.28 -0.82 -3.88
N LEU A 68 24.68 0.30 -3.47
CA LEU A 68 23.34 0.34 -2.89
C LEU A 68 22.41 0.99 -3.91
N HIS A 69 21.52 0.19 -4.50
CA HIS A 69 20.52 0.72 -5.42
C HIS A 69 19.44 1.48 -4.63
N ASP A 70 19.27 2.76 -4.95
CA ASP A 70 18.25 3.59 -4.33
C ASP A 70 16.89 3.22 -4.91
N GLY A 71 15.98 2.65 -4.11
CA GLY A 71 14.57 2.54 -4.52
C GLY A 71 13.99 3.95 -4.74
N PRO A 72 13.45 4.26 -5.94
CA PRO A 72 13.05 5.61 -6.28
C PRO A 72 11.74 5.95 -5.57
N PRO A 73 11.65 6.99 -4.73
CA PRO A 73 10.35 7.41 -4.23
C PRO A 73 9.58 8.18 -5.31
N TYR A 74 8.27 8.20 -5.15
CA TYR A 74 7.36 8.93 -6.02
C TYR A 74 7.60 10.44 -5.92
N ALA A 75 7.72 11.10 -7.07
CA ALA A 75 7.88 12.54 -7.19
C ALA A 75 6.51 13.27 -7.08
N ASN A 76 5.86 13.16 -5.92
CA ASN A 76 4.48 13.63 -5.75
C ASN A 76 4.19 14.41 -4.45
N GLY A 77 5.22 14.82 -3.72
CA GLY A 77 5.05 15.53 -2.45
C GLY A 77 6.37 15.83 -1.76
N ARG A 78 6.29 16.63 -0.68
CA ARG A 78 7.44 16.79 0.24
C ARG A 78 7.72 15.50 0.98
N ILE A 79 8.97 15.32 1.41
CA ILE A 79 9.35 14.12 2.15
C ILE A 79 8.63 14.05 3.51
N HIS A 80 8.22 12.85 3.93
CA HIS A 80 7.71 12.58 5.26
C HIS A 80 8.72 11.78 6.09
N LEU A 81 8.43 11.55 7.38
CA LEU A 81 9.36 10.86 8.30
C LEU A 81 9.78 9.47 7.81
N GLY A 82 8.86 8.71 7.20
CA GLY A 82 9.19 7.42 6.56
C GLY A 82 10.26 7.53 5.47
N THR A 83 10.12 8.52 4.57
CA THR A 83 11.11 8.78 3.51
C THR A 83 12.44 9.26 4.08
N ALA A 84 12.40 10.13 5.11
CA ALA A 84 13.59 10.59 5.82
C ALA A 84 14.34 9.42 6.47
N LEU A 85 13.63 8.56 7.21
CA LEU A 85 14.20 7.35 7.83
C LEU A 85 14.89 6.47 6.79
N ASN A 86 14.22 6.20 5.66
CA ASN A 86 14.79 5.37 4.59
C ASN A 86 16.10 5.96 4.06
N LYS A 87 16.13 7.27 3.77
CA LYS A 87 17.31 7.91 3.19
C LYS A 87 18.47 8.03 4.18
N ILE A 88 18.18 8.32 5.45
CA ILE A 88 19.18 8.38 6.52
C ILE A 88 19.83 7.00 6.73
N LEU A 89 19.06 5.92 6.73
CA LEU A 89 19.61 4.56 6.88
C LEU A 89 20.52 4.17 5.71
N LYS A 90 20.12 4.54 4.48
CA LYS A 90 20.98 4.36 3.28
C LYS A 90 22.28 5.14 3.41
N ASP A 91 22.20 6.42 3.81
CA ASP A 91 23.37 7.29 3.97
C ASP A 91 24.35 6.77 5.05
N ILE A 92 23.84 6.34 6.22
CA ILE A 92 24.65 5.70 7.27
C ILE A 92 25.39 4.48 6.71
N THR A 93 24.69 3.63 5.95
CA THR A 93 25.26 2.42 5.35
C THR A 93 26.37 2.77 4.36
N LEU A 94 26.10 3.71 3.44
CA LEU A 94 27.05 4.16 2.42
C LEU A 94 28.30 4.77 3.05
N ARG A 95 28.14 5.67 4.03
CA ARG A 95 29.25 6.30 4.75
C ARG A 95 30.09 5.27 5.49
N SER A 96 29.46 4.33 6.19
CA SER A 96 30.18 3.24 6.87
C SER A 96 31.05 2.45 5.88
N ARG A 97 30.51 2.08 4.72
CA ARG A 97 31.26 1.35 3.69
C ARG A 97 32.39 2.18 3.08
N ALA A 98 32.18 3.48 2.87
CA ALA A 98 33.22 4.38 2.40
C ALA A 98 34.39 4.51 3.40
N LEU A 99 34.06 4.56 4.69
CA LEU A 99 35.04 4.57 5.79
C LEU A 99 35.81 3.24 5.87
N ASP A 100 35.14 2.11 5.61
CA ASP A 100 35.75 0.78 5.50
C ASP A 100 36.61 0.59 4.24
N GLY A 101 36.74 1.61 3.39
CA GLY A 101 37.63 1.61 2.23
C GLY A 101 36.98 1.22 0.90
N TRP A 102 35.66 1.05 0.85
CA TRP A 102 34.94 0.72 -0.39
C TRP A 102 34.72 1.96 -1.25
N ASP A 103 34.63 1.74 -2.57
CA ASP A 103 34.10 2.72 -3.50
C ASP A 103 32.56 2.63 -3.53
N VAL A 104 31.85 3.67 -3.11
CA VAL A 104 30.38 3.64 -2.93
C VAL A 104 29.66 4.61 -3.86
N PRO A 105 29.22 4.18 -5.06
CA PRO A 105 28.46 5.04 -5.94
C PRO A 105 27.03 5.07 -5.44
N PHE A 106 26.50 6.27 -5.23
CA PHE A 106 25.10 6.44 -4.84
C PHE A 106 24.42 7.40 -5.80
N THR A 107 23.63 6.84 -6.71
CA THR A 107 22.80 7.58 -7.66
C THR A 107 21.36 7.55 -7.14
N PRO A 108 20.83 8.69 -6.65
CA PRO A 108 19.42 8.81 -6.31
C PRO A 108 18.55 8.60 -7.54
N GLY A 109 17.31 8.17 -7.34
CA GLY A 109 16.36 8.22 -8.43
C GLY A 109 14.93 8.50 -8.02
N TRP A 110 14.10 8.78 -9.02
CA TRP A 110 12.72 9.24 -8.83
C TRP A 110 11.76 8.47 -9.71
N ASP A 111 10.62 8.12 -9.13
CA ASP A 111 9.50 7.55 -9.86
C ASP A 111 8.52 8.67 -10.24
N CYS A 112 8.43 8.90 -11.55
CA CYS A 112 7.80 10.06 -12.15
C CYS A 112 6.51 9.72 -12.91
N HIS A 113 6.05 8.47 -12.87
CA HIS A 113 4.85 8.02 -13.57
C HIS A 113 3.80 7.48 -12.59
N GLY A 114 2.61 7.19 -13.12
CA GLY A 114 1.57 6.46 -12.40
C GLY A 114 0.47 7.33 -11.78
N LEU A 115 -0.53 6.64 -11.26
CA LEU A 115 -1.76 7.21 -10.74
C LEU A 115 -1.56 8.27 -9.63
N PRO A 116 -0.58 8.16 -8.71
CA PRO A 116 -0.40 9.18 -7.68
C PRO A 116 -0.14 10.59 -8.22
N ILE A 117 0.64 10.72 -9.30
CA ILE A 117 0.91 12.02 -9.93
C ILE A 117 -0.32 12.53 -10.65
N GLU A 118 -0.98 11.67 -11.43
CA GLU A 118 -2.22 12.03 -12.13
C GLU A 118 -3.30 12.50 -11.13
N GLN A 119 -3.42 11.85 -9.97
CA GLN A 119 -4.35 12.26 -8.91
C GLN A 119 -4.04 13.64 -8.37
N GLN A 120 -2.76 13.95 -8.07
CA GLN A 120 -2.38 15.26 -7.55
C GLN A 120 -2.64 16.37 -8.58
N VAL A 121 -2.24 16.14 -9.84
CA VAL A 121 -2.51 17.09 -10.93
C VAL A 121 -4.01 17.31 -11.13
N MET A 122 -4.82 16.24 -11.12
CA MET A 122 -6.28 16.35 -11.22
C MET A 122 -6.90 17.09 -10.03
N GLN A 123 -6.34 16.96 -8.82
CA GLN A 123 -6.78 17.73 -7.66
C GLN A 123 -6.42 19.22 -7.79
N GLU A 124 -5.24 19.55 -8.28
CA GLU A 124 -4.81 20.94 -8.54
C GLU A 124 -5.70 21.62 -9.58
N LEU A 125 -5.96 20.94 -10.70
CA LEU A 125 -6.85 21.45 -11.76
C LEU A 125 -8.27 21.70 -11.26
N ARG A 126 -8.81 20.79 -10.42
CA ARG A 126 -10.11 20.97 -9.79
C ARG A 126 -10.14 22.19 -8.87
N LYS A 127 -9.06 22.45 -8.11
CA LYS A 127 -8.93 23.65 -7.25
C LYS A 127 -8.83 24.92 -8.09
N GLU A 128 -8.11 24.87 -9.20
CA GLU A 128 -7.94 25.98 -10.15
C GLU A 128 -9.20 26.22 -11.01
N LYS A 129 -10.18 25.31 -10.97
CA LYS A 129 -11.34 25.27 -11.88
C LYS A 129 -10.91 25.29 -13.35
N SER A 130 -9.79 24.64 -13.63
CA SER A 130 -9.20 24.54 -14.96
C SER A 130 -9.62 23.22 -15.60
N GLU A 131 -9.95 23.26 -16.89
CA GLU A 131 -10.21 22.08 -17.70
C GLU A 131 -9.02 21.78 -18.60
N ILE A 132 -8.69 20.50 -18.75
CA ILE A 132 -7.66 20.04 -19.67
C ILE A 132 -8.30 19.56 -20.97
N SER A 133 -7.72 19.97 -22.10
CA SER A 133 -8.22 19.70 -23.45
C SER A 133 -7.98 18.27 -23.97
N GLY A 134 -7.15 17.47 -23.30
CA GLY A 134 -6.92 16.06 -23.63
C GLY A 134 -5.71 15.42 -22.96
N ALA A 135 -5.47 14.14 -23.27
CA ALA A 135 -4.41 13.32 -22.64
C ALA A 135 -2.99 13.88 -22.81
N LEU A 136 -2.69 14.55 -23.93
CA LEU A 136 -1.37 15.13 -24.17
C LEU A 136 -1.05 16.24 -23.17
N GLU A 137 -2.01 17.12 -22.93
CA GLU A 137 -1.84 18.23 -22.00
C GLU A 137 -1.79 17.74 -20.55
N LEU A 138 -2.60 16.71 -20.21
CA LEU A 138 -2.51 16.04 -18.91
C LEU A 138 -1.10 15.46 -18.67
N ARG A 139 -0.55 14.74 -19.65
CA ARG A 139 0.81 14.17 -19.57
C ARG A 139 1.88 15.24 -19.43
N LYS A 140 1.72 16.38 -20.11
CA LYS A 140 2.62 17.52 -19.98
C LYS A 140 2.57 18.10 -18.56
N ARG A 141 1.38 18.31 -18.02
CA ARG A 141 1.18 18.80 -16.65
C ARG A 141 1.76 17.84 -15.61
N CYS A 142 1.56 16.53 -15.79
CA CYS A 142 2.16 15.49 -14.92
C CYS A 142 3.69 15.51 -15.00
N ARG A 143 4.27 15.70 -16.18
CA ARG A 143 5.73 15.83 -16.36
C ARG A 143 6.26 17.06 -15.62
N GLU A 144 5.62 18.22 -15.78
CA GLU A 144 6.00 19.45 -15.08
C GLU A 144 5.93 19.28 -13.56
N TYR A 145 4.82 18.72 -13.07
CA TYR A 145 4.61 18.43 -11.66
C TYR A 145 5.70 17.51 -11.10
N ALA A 146 5.99 16.38 -11.77
CA ALA A 146 7.04 15.46 -11.34
C ALA A 146 8.40 16.16 -11.27
N LEU A 147 8.77 16.96 -12.27
CA LEU A 147 10.04 17.69 -12.30
C LEU A 147 10.15 18.71 -11.15
N GLU A 148 9.08 19.43 -10.84
CA GLU A 148 9.05 20.36 -9.70
C GLU A 148 9.29 19.63 -8.37
N TYR A 149 8.59 18.51 -8.14
CA TYR A 149 8.74 17.78 -6.89
C TYR A 149 10.08 17.05 -6.78
N ILE A 150 10.71 16.69 -7.89
CA ILE A 150 12.10 16.19 -7.90
C ILE A 150 13.03 17.23 -7.27
N ASP A 151 12.91 18.50 -7.67
CA ASP A 151 13.78 19.57 -7.17
C ASP A 151 13.54 19.79 -5.66
N ILE A 152 12.26 19.90 -5.25
CA ILE A 152 11.87 20.07 -3.85
C ILE A 152 12.38 18.92 -2.97
N MET A 153 12.16 17.67 -3.40
CA MET A 153 12.60 16.50 -2.65
C MET A 153 14.13 16.41 -2.60
N THR A 154 14.83 16.77 -3.69
CA THR A 154 16.29 16.81 -3.73
C THR A 154 16.84 17.80 -2.70
N GLU A 155 16.24 18.99 -2.58
CA GLU A 155 16.59 19.97 -1.53
C GLU A 155 16.35 19.41 -0.13
N ASP A 156 15.20 18.76 0.09
CA ASP A 156 14.86 18.17 1.39
C ASP A 156 15.88 17.06 1.78
N PHE A 157 16.30 16.19 0.84
CA PHE A 157 17.31 15.16 1.11
C PHE A 157 18.72 15.71 1.30
N LYS A 158 19.11 16.74 0.53
CA LYS A 158 20.35 17.47 0.76
C LYS A 158 20.35 18.12 2.14
N ARG A 159 19.21 18.66 2.59
CA ARG A 159 19.06 19.25 3.92
C ARG A 159 19.20 18.21 5.05
N LEU A 160 18.85 16.95 4.80
CA LEU A 160 19.14 15.82 5.70
C LEU A 160 20.62 15.41 5.72
N GLY A 161 21.46 16.01 4.87
CA GLY A 161 22.89 15.73 4.79
C GLY A 161 23.24 14.46 4.02
N VAL A 162 22.32 13.92 3.22
CA VAL A 162 22.56 12.71 2.43
C VAL A 162 23.55 13.01 1.30
N LEU A 163 24.64 12.26 1.24
CA LEU A 163 25.64 12.38 0.16
C LEU A 163 25.30 11.43 -0.99
N GLY A 164 25.30 11.96 -2.20
CA GLY A 164 25.02 11.21 -3.43
C GLY A 164 25.23 12.06 -4.67
N ASP A 165 25.10 11.43 -5.83
CA ASP A 165 25.11 12.12 -7.10
C ASP A 165 23.76 12.78 -7.40
N TRP A 166 23.52 13.92 -6.76
CA TRP A 166 22.32 14.72 -7.00
C TRP A 166 22.35 15.47 -8.34
N SER A 167 23.49 15.48 -9.04
CA SER A 167 23.62 16.16 -10.34
C SER A 167 23.17 15.30 -11.51
N ASP A 168 23.25 13.97 -11.37
CA ASP A 168 22.84 13.00 -12.39
C ASP A 168 21.97 11.89 -11.78
N PRO A 169 20.78 12.22 -11.23
CA PRO A 169 19.86 11.23 -10.71
C PRO A 169 19.20 10.46 -11.86
N TYR A 170 18.83 9.20 -11.64
CA TYR A 170 18.03 8.47 -12.63
C TYR A 170 16.55 8.79 -12.43
N ARG A 171 15.82 9.10 -13.52
CA ARG A 171 14.38 9.41 -13.46
C ARG A 171 13.64 8.51 -14.42
N THR A 172 12.51 7.95 -13.98
CA THR A 172 11.73 7.06 -14.85
C THR A 172 11.15 7.79 -16.07
N ILE A 173 11.11 9.12 -16.05
CA ILE A 173 10.64 10.00 -17.13
C ILE A 173 11.70 10.33 -18.20
N ASP A 174 12.96 9.93 -17.96
CA ASP A 174 14.03 10.15 -18.93
C ASP A 174 13.86 9.21 -20.12
N PRO A 175 13.99 9.70 -21.38
CA PRO A 175 13.78 8.86 -22.56
C PRO A 175 14.69 7.63 -22.62
N SER A 176 15.90 7.73 -22.05
CA SER A 176 16.82 6.59 -21.94
C SER A 176 16.25 5.51 -21.00
N PHE A 177 15.63 5.88 -19.89
CA PHE A 177 15.02 4.94 -18.96
C PHE A 177 13.82 4.23 -19.59
N GLU A 178 12.90 5.01 -20.18
CA GLU A 178 11.74 4.49 -20.91
C GLU A 178 12.16 3.52 -22.03
N ALA A 179 13.22 3.84 -22.77
CA ALA A 179 13.76 2.95 -23.80
C ALA A 179 14.28 1.62 -23.23
N HIS A 180 14.93 1.62 -22.07
CA HIS A 180 15.39 0.38 -21.41
C HIS A 180 14.21 -0.46 -20.93
N GLU A 181 13.16 0.17 -20.39
CA GLU A 181 11.93 -0.50 -19.98
C GLU A 181 11.24 -1.19 -21.17
N LEU A 182 11.08 -0.48 -22.28
CA LEU A 182 10.51 -1.04 -23.51
C LEU A 182 11.33 -2.22 -24.05
N ASN A 183 12.66 -2.14 -23.98
CA ASN A 183 13.55 -3.22 -24.42
C ASN A 183 13.43 -4.45 -23.50
N LEU A 184 13.28 -4.25 -22.19
CA LEU A 184 12.97 -5.34 -21.25
C LEU A 184 11.61 -5.96 -21.58
N PHE A 185 10.58 -5.15 -21.77
CA PHE A 185 9.23 -5.62 -22.11
C PHE A 185 9.23 -6.44 -23.41
N SER A 186 9.91 -5.99 -24.46
CA SER A 186 10.06 -6.74 -25.72
C SER A 186 10.63 -8.14 -25.48
N ARG A 187 11.69 -8.26 -24.67
CA ARG A 187 12.28 -9.57 -24.32
C ARG A 187 11.33 -10.47 -23.53
N LEU A 188 10.46 -9.91 -22.69
CA LEU A 188 9.43 -10.69 -22.00
C LEU A 188 8.36 -11.21 -22.98
N VAL A 189 7.97 -10.38 -23.95
CA VAL A 189 7.04 -10.77 -25.03
C VAL A 189 7.65 -11.88 -25.89
N GLU A 190 8.90 -11.72 -26.34
CA GLU A 190 9.61 -12.73 -27.14
C GLU A 190 9.74 -14.08 -26.44
N ARG A 191 9.83 -14.07 -25.10
CA ARG A 191 9.86 -15.28 -24.26
C ARG A 191 8.48 -15.88 -23.97
N GLY A 192 7.40 -15.30 -24.49
CA GLY A 192 6.03 -15.75 -24.23
C GLY A 192 5.56 -15.52 -22.79
N MET A 193 6.19 -14.60 -22.04
CA MET A 193 5.83 -14.29 -20.65
C MET A 193 4.70 -13.26 -20.56
N VAL A 194 4.34 -12.62 -21.69
CA VAL A 194 3.28 -11.61 -21.77
C VAL A 194 2.12 -12.19 -22.58
N TYR A 195 0.91 -12.14 -22.01
CA TYR A 195 -0.32 -12.58 -22.67
C TYR A 195 -1.49 -11.67 -22.28
N ARG A 196 -2.55 -11.72 -23.07
CA ARG A 196 -3.79 -10.97 -22.81
C ARG A 196 -4.91 -11.94 -22.44
N ASN A 197 -5.58 -11.69 -21.33
CA ASN A 197 -6.72 -12.48 -20.88
C ASN A 197 -7.72 -11.61 -20.10
N LEU A 198 -8.93 -12.11 -19.89
CA LEU A 198 -9.95 -11.48 -19.03
C LEU A 198 -9.85 -12.08 -17.63
N LYS A 199 -9.74 -11.21 -16.63
CA LYS A 199 -9.67 -11.60 -15.21
C LYS A 199 -10.48 -10.59 -14.39
N PRO A 200 -11.22 -11.03 -13.35
CA PRO A 200 -11.74 -10.11 -12.35
C PRO A 200 -10.58 -9.38 -11.66
N VAL A 201 -10.61 -8.06 -11.68
CA VAL A 201 -9.62 -7.17 -11.05
C VAL A 201 -10.32 -6.14 -10.19
N TYR A 202 -9.61 -5.55 -9.23
CA TYR A 202 -10.12 -4.37 -8.57
C TYR A 202 -10.28 -3.26 -9.62
N TRP A 203 -11.43 -2.61 -9.61
CA TRP A 203 -11.78 -1.55 -10.55
C TRP A 203 -12.24 -0.34 -9.77
N CYS A 204 -11.66 0.83 -10.04
CA CYS A 204 -12.12 2.09 -9.46
C CYS A 204 -13.07 2.79 -10.42
N PRO A 205 -14.38 2.92 -10.13
CA PRO A 205 -15.30 3.66 -10.98
C PRO A 205 -14.98 5.16 -11.07
N GLY A 206 -14.30 5.73 -10.07
CA GLY A 206 -13.95 7.15 -10.05
C GLY A 206 -12.76 7.52 -10.92
N TYR A 207 -11.84 6.57 -11.16
CA TYR A 207 -10.66 6.76 -12.01
C TYR A 207 -10.73 5.94 -13.30
N GLU A 208 -11.80 5.16 -13.50
CA GLU A 208 -12.04 4.34 -14.68
C GLU A 208 -10.86 3.42 -15.06
N THR A 209 -10.18 2.88 -14.04
CA THR A 209 -9.01 2.03 -14.22
C THR A 209 -8.99 0.85 -13.26
N ALA A 210 -8.22 -0.17 -13.63
CA ALA A 210 -7.91 -1.31 -12.77
C ALA A 210 -6.88 -0.90 -11.72
N LEU A 211 -7.01 -1.45 -10.51
CA LEU A 211 -6.07 -1.25 -9.41
C LEU A 211 -5.31 -2.54 -9.11
N ALA A 212 -4.04 -2.40 -8.76
CA ALA A 212 -3.27 -3.46 -8.14
C ALA A 212 -3.67 -3.63 -6.67
N GLU A 213 -3.47 -4.83 -6.11
CA GLU A 213 -3.78 -5.11 -4.70
C GLU A 213 -3.03 -4.18 -3.74
N ALA A 214 -1.78 -3.81 -4.08
CA ALA A 214 -0.97 -2.87 -3.32
C ALA A 214 -1.52 -1.43 -3.30
N GLU A 215 -2.46 -1.09 -4.19
CA GLU A 215 -3.11 0.22 -4.26
C GLU A 215 -4.46 0.25 -3.52
N VAL A 216 -4.91 -0.89 -2.97
CA VAL A 216 -6.20 -0.98 -2.28
C VAL A 216 -6.02 -0.73 -0.79
N GLU A 217 -6.67 0.32 -0.29
CA GLU A 217 -6.78 0.61 1.14
C GLU A 217 -8.13 0.16 1.68
N TYR A 218 -8.11 -0.44 2.88
CA TYR A 218 -9.31 -0.91 3.56
C TYR A 218 -9.88 0.16 4.47
N GLN A 219 -11.20 0.35 4.38
CA GLN A 219 -11.95 1.26 5.23
C GLN A 219 -13.24 0.57 5.71
N GLU A 220 -13.71 0.95 6.90
CA GLU A 220 -14.99 0.49 7.40
C GLU A 220 -16.12 1.04 6.52
N LYS A 221 -17.00 0.15 6.07
CA LYS A 221 -18.15 0.50 5.23
C LYS A 221 -19.37 -0.30 5.64
N THR A 222 -20.46 0.41 5.87
CA THR A 222 -21.79 -0.21 6.01
C THR A 222 -22.28 -0.68 4.64
N SER A 223 -22.61 -1.96 4.53
CA SER A 223 -23.16 -2.56 3.31
C SER A 223 -24.50 -3.23 3.61
N PRO A 224 -25.43 -3.32 2.64
CA PRO A 224 -26.61 -4.16 2.78
C PRO A 224 -26.19 -5.60 3.11
N SER A 225 -26.99 -6.31 3.89
CA SER A 225 -26.80 -7.73 4.19
C SER A 225 -28.15 -8.40 3.98
N ILE A 226 -28.26 -9.24 2.95
CA ILE A 226 -29.54 -9.81 2.54
C ILE A 226 -29.47 -11.33 2.42
N TYR A 227 -30.60 -11.96 2.74
CA TYR A 227 -30.88 -13.36 2.45
C TYR A 227 -31.77 -13.44 1.21
N VAL A 228 -31.42 -14.30 0.27
CA VAL A 228 -32.09 -14.43 -1.03
C VAL A 228 -32.44 -15.89 -1.26
N LYS A 229 -33.70 -16.16 -1.58
CA LYS A 229 -34.21 -17.49 -1.86
C LYS A 229 -34.00 -17.82 -3.33
N PHE A 230 -33.37 -18.97 -3.59
CA PHE A 230 -33.27 -19.56 -4.92
C PHE A 230 -34.19 -20.79 -4.96
N PRO A 231 -35.39 -20.68 -5.56
CA PRO A 231 -36.33 -21.79 -5.62
C PRO A 231 -35.68 -23.00 -6.26
N SER A 232 -35.71 -24.13 -5.57
CA SER A 232 -35.17 -25.37 -6.09
C SER A 232 -36.09 -25.95 -7.15
N ILE A 233 -35.50 -26.54 -8.19
CA ILE A 233 -36.23 -27.28 -9.23
C ILE A 233 -36.05 -28.79 -9.01
N ASP A 234 -34.84 -29.23 -8.63
CA ASP A 234 -34.50 -30.66 -8.58
C ASP A 234 -34.21 -31.20 -7.17
N ILE A 235 -33.93 -30.35 -6.18
CA ILE A 235 -33.47 -30.84 -4.85
C ILE A 235 -34.56 -31.66 -4.17
N ASP A 236 -35.84 -31.33 -4.34
CA ASP A 236 -36.91 -32.15 -3.76
C ASP A 236 -36.95 -33.57 -4.33
N ASN A 237 -36.70 -33.71 -5.64
CA ASN A 237 -36.58 -35.02 -6.28
C ASN A 237 -35.34 -35.77 -5.75
N ILE A 238 -34.24 -35.06 -5.48
CA ILE A 238 -33.02 -35.65 -4.91
C ILE A 238 -33.28 -36.13 -3.47
N LEU A 239 -33.99 -35.32 -2.67
CA LEU A 239 -34.30 -35.63 -1.28
C LEU A 239 -35.31 -36.77 -1.13
N ASN A 240 -36.12 -37.09 -2.15
CA ASN A 240 -37.10 -38.19 -2.14
C ASN A 240 -37.98 -38.21 -0.87
N GLY A 241 -38.43 -37.04 -0.42
CA GLY A 241 -39.28 -36.92 0.78
C GLY A 241 -38.60 -37.22 2.12
N LYS A 242 -37.26 -37.32 2.16
CA LYS A 242 -36.50 -37.59 3.40
C LYS A 242 -36.43 -36.41 4.38
N CYS A 243 -36.83 -35.20 3.97
CA CYS A 243 -36.66 -33.99 4.79
C CYS A 243 -37.86 -33.03 4.64
N GLY A 244 -38.78 -33.10 5.61
CA GLY A 244 -39.95 -32.22 5.72
C GLY A 244 -41.10 -32.53 4.76
N ASP A 245 -42.15 -31.71 4.83
CA ASP A 245 -43.33 -31.84 3.96
C ASP A 245 -43.00 -31.47 2.50
N SER A 246 -42.95 -32.48 1.63
CA SER A 246 -42.62 -32.33 0.20
C SER A 246 -43.65 -31.51 -0.58
N ALA A 247 -44.83 -31.23 -0.01
CA ALA A 247 -45.80 -30.32 -0.61
C ALA A 247 -45.39 -28.84 -0.52
N LYS A 248 -44.49 -28.49 0.42
CA LYS A 248 -44.02 -27.11 0.60
C LYS A 248 -42.86 -26.79 -0.33
N PRO A 249 -42.78 -25.60 -0.95
CA PRO A 249 -41.68 -25.25 -1.83
C PRO A 249 -40.33 -25.26 -1.10
N LEU A 250 -39.30 -25.81 -1.73
CA LEU A 250 -37.92 -25.80 -1.24
C LEU A 250 -37.11 -24.71 -1.95
N SER A 251 -36.40 -23.88 -1.19
CA SER A 251 -35.43 -22.91 -1.73
C SER A 251 -34.05 -23.09 -1.11
N VAL A 252 -33.00 -22.84 -1.89
CA VAL A 252 -31.65 -22.67 -1.36
C VAL A 252 -31.50 -21.23 -0.89
N LEU A 253 -31.14 -21.04 0.38
CA LEU A 253 -31.00 -19.69 0.93
C LEU A 253 -29.55 -19.23 0.80
N ILE A 254 -29.35 -18.12 0.09
CA ILE A 254 -28.04 -17.49 -0.14
C ILE A 254 -27.95 -16.20 0.67
N TRP A 255 -26.78 -15.93 1.24
CA TRP A 255 -26.46 -14.67 1.89
C TRP A 255 -25.46 -13.87 1.05
N THR A 256 -25.68 -12.57 0.91
CA THR A 256 -24.72 -11.67 0.23
C THR A 256 -24.77 -10.25 0.79
N THR A 257 -23.62 -9.58 0.76
CA THR A 257 -23.50 -8.14 1.05
C THR A 257 -23.46 -7.26 -0.20
N THR A 258 -23.52 -7.88 -1.39
CA THR A 258 -23.44 -7.21 -2.69
C THR A 258 -24.65 -7.55 -3.56
N PRO A 259 -25.84 -7.00 -3.27
CA PRO A 259 -27.08 -7.31 -4.02
C PRO A 259 -26.96 -7.10 -5.53
N TRP A 260 -26.13 -6.14 -5.96
CA TRP A 260 -25.86 -5.84 -7.37
C TRP A 260 -25.20 -6.99 -8.14
N THR A 261 -24.68 -8.02 -7.47
CA THR A 261 -24.11 -9.22 -8.10
C THR A 261 -25.15 -10.29 -8.44
N ILE A 262 -26.35 -10.22 -7.85
CA ILE A 262 -27.40 -11.24 -8.05
C ILE A 262 -27.84 -11.37 -9.51
N PRO A 263 -28.01 -10.29 -10.30
CA PRO A 263 -28.36 -10.41 -11.72
C PRO A 263 -27.33 -11.19 -12.56
N ALA A 264 -26.08 -11.24 -12.12
CA ALA A 264 -24.98 -11.94 -12.79
C ALA A 264 -24.69 -13.32 -12.15
N ASN A 265 -25.57 -13.84 -11.29
CA ASN A 265 -25.39 -15.17 -10.70
C ASN A 265 -25.42 -16.26 -11.78
N LEU A 266 -24.40 -17.12 -11.79
CA LEU A 266 -24.28 -18.24 -12.73
C LEU A 266 -24.36 -19.61 -12.07
N ALA A 267 -24.15 -19.69 -10.76
CA ALA A 267 -24.12 -20.95 -10.02
C ALA A 267 -24.34 -20.71 -8.52
N ILE A 268 -24.71 -21.79 -7.82
CA ILE A 268 -24.67 -21.89 -6.36
C ILE A 268 -23.59 -22.91 -5.99
N ALA A 269 -22.65 -22.50 -5.15
CA ALA A 269 -21.59 -23.38 -4.65
C ALA A 269 -21.98 -23.94 -3.28
N LEU A 270 -21.92 -25.26 -3.13
CA LEU A 270 -22.07 -25.98 -1.87
C LEU A 270 -20.77 -26.74 -1.58
N HIS A 271 -20.30 -26.69 -0.34
CA HIS A 271 -19.04 -27.31 0.06
C HIS A 271 -19.25 -28.80 0.35
N PRO A 272 -18.50 -29.71 -0.29
CA PRO A 272 -18.80 -31.14 -0.28
C PRO A 272 -18.57 -31.84 1.08
N ARG A 273 -17.89 -31.17 2.03
CA ARG A 273 -17.62 -31.70 3.38
C ARG A 273 -18.51 -31.08 4.46
N TYR A 274 -19.32 -30.09 4.11
CA TYR A 274 -20.23 -29.47 5.08
C TYR A 274 -21.54 -30.22 5.14
N ARG A 275 -22.15 -30.17 6.33
CA ARG A 275 -23.50 -30.68 6.53
C ARG A 275 -24.49 -29.56 6.29
N TYR A 276 -25.63 -29.93 5.77
CA TYR A 276 -26.70 -29.01 5.46
C TYR A 276 -27.90 -29.34 6.33
N ALA A 277 -28.83 -28.40 6.43
CA ALA A 277 -30.09 -28.60 7.12
C ALA A 277 -31.21 -27.95 6.32
N ILE A 278 -32.40 -28.50 6.47
CA ILE A 278 -33.63 -27.91 5.94
C ILE A 278 -34.39 -27.31 7.11
N ILE A 279 -34.49 -25.99 7.11
CA ILE A 279 -35.38 -25.26 8.00
C ILE A 279 -36.77 -25.33 7.38
N GLU A 280 -37.70 -26.03 8.03
CA GLU A 280 -39.09 -26.11 7.61
C GLU A 280 -39.92 -25.11 8.41
N THR A 281 -40.62 -24.21 7.71
CA THR A 281 -41.59 -23.28 8.30
C THR A 281 -43.01 -23.76 8.01
N ALA A 282 -44.01 -22.95 8.39
CA ALA A 282 -45.40 -23.23 8.04
C ALA A 282 -45.62 -23.26 6.51
N GLU A 283 -44.86 -22.46 5.76
CA GLU A 283 -45.13 -22.18 4.34
C GLU A 283 -44.11 -22.80 3.39
N GLU A 284 -42.85 -22.96 3.81
CA GLU A 284 -41.76 -23.31 2.90
C GLU A 284 -40.65 -24.12 3.61
N ARG A 285 -39.71 -24.59 2.80
CA ARG A 285 -38.49 -25.28 3.24
C ARG A 285 -37.27 -24.53 2.73
N LEU A 286 -36.29 -24.32 3.59
CA LEU A 286 -35.06 -23.57 3.27
C LEU A 286 -33.82 -24.42 3.52
N LEU A 287 -33.04 -24.67 2.47
CA LEU A 287 -31.75 -25.34 2.57
C LEU A 287 -30.67 -24.33 3.00
N VAL A 288 -29.99 -24.65 4.10
CA VAL A 288 -28.89 -23.86 4.68
C VAL A 288 -27.76 -24.77 5.15
N ALA A 289 -26.57 -24.21 5.39
CA ALA A 289 -25.52 -24.93 6.12
C ALA A 289 -25.98 -25.19 7.57
N GLN A 290 -25.79 -26.42 8.06
CA GLN A 290 -26.31 -26.85 9.36
C GLN A 290 -25.83 -25.93 10.50
N ASP A 291 -24.54 -25.60 10.52
CA ASP A 291 -23.93 -24.76 11.56
C ASP A 291 -24.46 -23.31 11.56
N LEU A 292 -25.05 -22.86 10.46
CA LEU A 292 -25.60 -21.51 10.32
C LEU A 292 -27.11 -21.46 10.53
N ALA A 293 -27.80 -22.60 10.64
CA ALA A 293 -29.25 -22.65 10.71
C ALA A 293 -29.82 -21.81 11.86
N GLY A 294 -29.26 -21.93 13.06
CA GLY A 294 -29.70 -21.14 14.23
C GLY A 294 -29.55 -19.63 14.02
N ARG A 295 -28.42 -19.20 13.43
CA ARG A 295 -28.17 -17.78 13.12
C ARG A 295 -29.15 -17.26 12.07
N VAL A 296 -29.39 -18.04 11.02
CA VAL A 296 -30.35 -17.68 9.96
C VAL A 296 -31.76 -17.55 10.53
N ILE A 297 -32.20 -18.49 11.37
CA ILE A 297 -33.51 -18.44 12.02
C ILE A 297 -33.68 -17.14 12.80
N GLN A 298 -32.67 -16.77 13.58
CA GLN A 298 -32.68 -15.54 14.38
C GLN A 298 -32.66 -14.27 13.51
N GLU A 299 -31.71 -14.16 12.58
CA GLU A 299 -31.49 -12.95 11.78
C GLU A 299 -32.60 -12.72 10.74
N ALA A 300 -33.13 -13.79 10.13
CA ALA A 300 -34.21 -13.70 9.16
C ALA A 300 -35.62 -13.74 9.82
N GLY A 301 -35.69 -13.86 11.15
CA GLY A 301 -36.96 -13.87 11.89
C GLY A 301 -37.87 -15.05 11.53
N LEU A 302 -37.28 -16.22 11.27
CA LEU A 302 -38.03 -17.41 10.86
C LEU A 302 -38.67 -18.11 12.07
N ASN A 303 -39.85 -18.68 11.87
CA ASN A 303 -40.53 -19.52 12.85
C ASN A 303 -40.49 -20.98 12.36
N PRO A 304 -39.43 -21.75 12.72
CA PRO A 304 -39.31 -23.13 12.25
C PRO A 304 -40.33 -24.03 12.94
N VAL A 305 -41.01 -24.85 12.15
CA VAL A 305 -41.79 -26.00 12.61
C VAL A 305 -40.84 -27.16 12.92
N ALA A 306 -39.81 -27.34 12.10
CA ALA A 306 -38.76 -28.34 12.30
C ALA A 306 -37.45 -27.91 11.62
N VAL A 307 -36.34 -28.47 12.07
CA VAL A 307 -35.04 -28.38 11.39
C VAL A 307 -34.56 -29.80 11.12
N HIS A 308 -34.51 -30.17 9.85
CA HIS A 308 -34.11 -31.51 9.42
C HIS A 308 -32.64 -31.51 9.05
N GLU A 309 -31.85 -32.37 9.69
CA GLU A 309 -30.44 -32.55 9.30
C GLU A 309 -30.36 -33.26 7.95
N LEU A 310 -29.53 -32.72 7.07
CA LEU A 310 -29.24 -33.28 5.76
C LEU A 310 -27.76 -33.63 5.68
N HIS A 311 -27.46 -34.92 5.67
CA HIS A 311 -26.13 -35.39 5.34
C HIS A 311 -25.88 -35.17 3.85
N TRP A 312 -24.79 -34.47 3.53
CA TRP A 312 -24.40 -34.24 2.15
C TRP A 312 -24.10 -35.59 1.46
N GLU A 313 -24.97 -35.98 0.54
CA GLU A 313 -24.77 -37.10 -0.36
C GLU A 313 -24.27 -36.57 -1.71
N HIS A 314 -23.46 -37.36 -2.43
CA HIS A 314 -23.01 -37.00 -3.78
C HIS A 314 -24.16 -36.75 -4.77
N SER A 315 -25.39 -37.15 -4.42
CA SER A 315 -26.64 -36.89 -5.12
C SER A 315 -27.06 -35.42 -5.14
N LEU A 316 -26.55 -34.58 -4.22
CA LEU A 316 -26.71 -33.12 -4.26
C LEU A 316 -25.73 -32.44 -5.22
N LYS A 317 -24.85 -33.21 -5.88
CA LYS A 317 -24.21 -32.73 -7.09
C LYS A 317 -25.27 -32.60 -8.16
N ASN A 318 -25.13 -31.55 -8.94
CA ASN A 318 -25.88 -31.36 -10.15
C ASN A 318 -27.37 -30.98 -10.03
N TYR A 319 -27.78 -30.30 -8.96
CA TYR A 319 -29.15 -29.78 -8.86
C TYR A 319 -29.34 -28.47 -9.64
N THR A 320 -30.57 -28.22 -10.10
CA THR A 320 -30.97 -26.93 -10.68
C THR A 320 -31.78 -26.12 -9.68
N ALA A 321 -31.54 -24.81 -9.65
CA ALA A 321 -32.37 -23.83 -8.95
C ALA A 321 -32.71 -22.68 -9.89
N ALA A 322 -33.90 -22.12 -9.73
CA ALA A 322 -34.30 -20.90 -10.41
C ALA A 322 -33.58 -19.70 -9.78
N THR A 323 -33.14 -18.78 -10.64
CA THR A 323 -32.67 -17.48 -10.18
C THR A 323 -33.86 -16.60 -9.81
N PRO A 324 -33.81 -15.86 -8.70
CA PRO A 324 -34.93 -15.07 -8.20
C PRO A 324 -35.31 -13.89 -9.12
N LEU A 325 -34.45 -13.50 -10.07
CA LEU A 325 -34.61 -12.31 -10.90
C LEU A 325 -34.91 -12.62 -12.38
N TRP A 326 -35.01 -13.89 -12.78
CA TRP A 326 -35.23 -14.27 -14.18
C TRP A 326 -36.26 -15.38 -14.30
N THR A 327 -37.28 -15.14 -15.12
CA THR A 327 -38.43 -16.04 -15.34
C THR A 327 -38.33 -16.88 -16.62
N GLY A 328 -37.21 -16.80 -17.35
CA GLY A 328 -36.92 -17.67 -18.49
C GLY A 328 -36.43 -19.05 -18.06
N SER A 329 -36.00 -19.88 -19.04
CA SER A 329 -35.49 -21.24 -18.74
C SER A 329 -34.39 -21.20 -17.67
N PRO A 330 -34.45 -22.07 -16.64
CA PRO A 330 -33.42 -22.14 -15.63
C PRO A 330 -32.07 -22.48 -16.27
N PHE A 331 -31.02 -21.74 -15.91
CA PHE A 331 -29.67 -22.02 -16.36
C PHE A 331 -29.11 -23.21 -15.58
N SER A 332 -28.72 -24.28 -16.28
CA SER A 332 -27.98 -25.42 -15.75
C SER A 332 -26.47 -25.17 -15.87
N SER A 333 -25.94 -24.17 -15.18
CA SER A 333 -24.49 -23.92 -15.18
C SER A 333 -23.85 -24.26 -13.83
N TRP A 334 -23.00 -25.28 -13.91
CA TRP A 334 -22.26 -25.91 -12.81
C TRP A 334 -21.10 -25.05 -12.32
N VAL A 335 -20.84 -25.05 -11.01
CA VAL A 335 -19.47 -25.01 -10.46
C VAL A 335 -19.43 -25.85 -9.18
N SER A 336 -18.88 -27.07 -9.27
CA SER A 336 -18.34 -27.76 -8.09
C SER A 336 -16.89 -27.33 -7.92
N MET A 337 -16.51 -26.84 -6.75
CA MET A 337 -15.12 -26.88 -6.30
C MET A 337 -14.94 -28.03 -5.31
#